data_AF-A0A914FMX9-F1
#
_entry.id   AF-A0A914FMX9-F1
#
_cell.length_a   1.000
_cell.length_b   1.000
_cell.length_c   1.000
_cell.angle_alpha   90.00
_cell.angle_beta   90.00
_cell.angle_gamma   90.00
#
_symmetry.space_group_name_H-M   'P 1'
#
loop_
_entity.id
_entity.type
_entity.pdbx_description
1 polymer ?
#
loop_
_entity_poly.entity_id
_entity_poly.type
_entity_poly.pdbx_seq_one_letter_code
_entity_poly.pdbx_strand_id
1 'polypeptide(L)'
;MKACDDLVKIYERLIDQYFIIVQKSIKDKVPKAIMNFLVNHIMVNLQSELNTGLYNEANADELLVESGNMTQRRKETAEMLEALNKANDLLIEVRDTEPW
;
A
#
# COMPACT_ATOMS: atom_id res chain seq x y z
N MET A 1 39.26 54.58 -11.05
CA MET A 1 38.34 53.75 -11.86
C MET A 1 38.59 52.25 -11.67
N LYS A 2 39.81 51.74 -11.94
CA LYS A 2 40.17 50.31 -11.80
C LYS A 2 39.78 49.64 -10.46
N ALA A 3 40.01 50.31 -9.33
CA ALA A 3 39.68 49.77 -8.01
C ALA A 3 38.17 49.61 -7.74
N CYS A 4 37.30 50.40 -8.40
CA CYS A 4 35.85 50.28 -8.26
C CYS A 4 35.33 49.08 -9.07
N ASP A 5 35.86 48.89 -10.28
CA ASP A 5 35.54 47.72 -11.12
C ASP A 5 36.00 46.40 -10.47
N ASP A 6 37.13 46.41 -9.74
CA ASP A 6 37.62 45.24 -9.01
C ASP A 6 36.72 44.90 -7.80
N LEU A 7 36.17 45.90 -7.11
CA LEU A 7 35.21 45.69 -6.02
C LEU A 7 33.90 45.09 -6.52
N VAL A 8 33.34 45.60 -7.63
CA VAL A 8 32.10 45.06 -8.22
C VAL A 8 32.25 43.57 -8.53
N LYS A 9 33.38 43.16 -9.14
CA LYS A 9 33.68 41.75 -9.43
C LYS A 9 33.80 40.88 -8.17
N ILE A 10 34.28 41.44 -7.06
CA ILE A 10 34.35 40.72 -5.79
C ILE A 10 32.95 40.50 -5.22
N TYR A 11 32.09 41.53 -5.24
CA TYR A 11 30.71 41.41 -4.78
C TYR A 11 29.90 40.40 -5.61
N GLU A 12 30.03 40.43 -6.94
CA GLU A 12 29.37 39.46 -7.83
C GLU A 12 29.80 38.02 -7.48
N ARG A 13 31.11 37.78 -7.34
CA ARG A 13 31.62 36.46 -6.95
C ARG A 13 31.11 36.01 -5.58
N LEU A 14 31.04 36.92 -4.60
CA LEU A 14 30.54 36.58 -3.27
C LEU A 14 29.06 36.18 -3.29
N ILE A 15 28.24 36.90 -4.04
CA ILE A 15 26.81 36.61 -4.20
C ILE A 15 26.63 35.24 -4.89
N ASP A 16 27.38 34.98 -5.95
CA ASP A 16 27.31 33.70 -6.66
C ASP A 16 27.71 32.52 -5.77
N GLN A 17 28.80 32.67 -5.01
CA GLN A 17 29.24 31.63 -4.07
C GLN A 17 28.21 31.41 -2.95
N TYR A 18 27.66 32.49 -2.39
CA TYR A 18 26.61 32.37 -1.37
C TYR A 18 25.37 31.67 -1.92
N PHE A 19 24.94 32.02 -3.13
CA PHE A 19 23.80 31.40 -3.80
C PHE A 19 24.02 29.90 -4.01
N ILE A 20 25.20 29.48 -4.46
CA ILE A 20 25.55 28.06 -4.64
C ILE A 20 25.48 27.31 -3.30
N ILE A 21 26.00 27.90 -2.22
CA ILE A 21 25.98 27.29 -0.88
C ILE A 21 24.54 27.12 -0.39
N VAL A 22 23.72 28.16 -0.51
CA VAL A 22 22.31 28.11 -0.09
C VAL A 22 21.52 27.12 -0.94
N GLN A 23 21.72 27.10 -2.26
CA GLN A 23 21.06 26.15 -3.16
C GLN A 23 21.40 24.71 -2.78
N LYS A 24 22.68 24.42 -2.48
CA LYS A 24 23.10 23.10 -2.00
C LYS A 24 22.45 22.76 -0.67
N SER A 25 22.38 23.71 0.26
CA SER A 25 21.70 23.53 1.55
C SER A 25 20.22 23.19 1.40
N ILE A 26 19.51 23.89 0.50
CA ILE A 26 18.09 23.64 0.23
C ILE A 26 17.90 22.26 -0.40
N LYS A 27 18.73 21.90 -1.39
CA LYS A 27 18.69 20.57 -2.04
C LYS A 27 18.85 19.42 -1.05
N ASP A 28 19.64 19.60 0.00
CA ASP A 28 19.83 18.57 1.03
C ASP A 28 18.75 18.61 2.12
N LYS A 29 18.32 19.80 2.54
CA LYS A 29 17.40 19.97 3.68
C LYS A 29 15.95 19.67 3.33
N VAL A 30 15.49 20.01 2.12
CA VAL A 30 14.09 19.81 1.73
C VAL A 30 13.73 18.31 1.68
N PRO A 31 14.50 17.43 1.03
CA PRO A 31 14.21 15.99 1.04
C PRO A 31 14.27 15.40 2.45
N LYS A 32 15.18 15.87 3.31
CA LYS A 32 15.26 15.44 4.71
C LYS A 32 14.03 15.84 5.52
N ALA A 33 13.50 17.05 5.29
CA ALA A 33 12.27 17.49 5.91
C ALA A 33 11.08 16.63 5.46
N ILE A 34 10.95 16.36 4.15
CA ILE A 34 9.88 15.49 3.62
C ILE A 34 10.01 14.08 4.20
N MET A 35 11.22 13.53 4.23
CA MET A 35 11.46 12.21 4.79
C MET A 35 11.05 12.13 6.26
N ASN A 36 11.43 13.13 7.06
CA ASN A 36 11.14 13.14 8.49
C ASN A 36 9.66 13.38 8.81
N PHE A 37 9.06 14.39 8.19
CA PHE A 37 7.70 14.82 8.54
C PHE A 37 6.60 14.00 7.86
N LEU A 38 6.86 13.46 6.68
CA LEU A 38 5.84 12.73 5.92
C LEU A 38 6.13 11.23 5.89
N VAL A 39 7.25 10.84 5.30
CA VAL A 39 7.52 9.42 5.01
C VAL A 39 7.69 8.62 6.29
N ASN A 40 8.61 9.04 7.16
CA ASN A 40 8.87 8.36 8.43
C ASN A 40 7.65 8.41 9.35
N HIS A 41 6.94 9.54 9.39
CA HIS A 41 5.70 9.67 10.16
C HIS A 41 4.65 8.65 9.70
N ILE A 42 4.39 8.56 8.38
CA ILE A 42 3.46 7.57 7.83
C ILE A 42 3.96 6.15 8.10
N MET A 43 5.25 5.84 7.90
CA MET A 43 5.76 4.49 8.12
C MET A 43 5.57 4.00 9.56
N VAL A 44 5.74 4.89 10.54
CA VAL A 44 5.56 4.55 11.96
C VAL A 44 4.08 4.45 12.32
N ASN A 45 3.25 5.39 11.84
CA ASN A 45 1.87 5.50 12.29
C ASN A 45 0.88 4.67 11.48
N LEU A 46 1.21 4.29 10.24
CA LEU A 46 0.32 3.56 9.34
C LEU A 46 -0.15 2.23 9.95
N GLN A 47 0.75 1.47 10.60
CA GLN A 47 0.36 0.20 11.23
C GLN A 47 -0.61 0.42 12.40
N SER A 48 -0.37 1.46 13.20
CA SER A 48 -1.24 1.79 14.32
C SER A 48 -2.60 2.28 13.83
N GLU A 49 -2.63 3.17 12.82
CA GLU A 49 -3.86 3.70 12.24
C GLU A 49 -4.67 2.63 11.51
N LEU A 50 -4.01 1.76 10.74
CA LEU A 50 -4.67 0.62 10.10
C LEU A 50 -5.26 -0.34 11.13
N ASN A 51 -4.54 -0.64 12.21
CA ASN A 51 -5.08 -1.45 13.30
C ASN A 51 -6.30 -0.78 13.94
N THR A 52 -6.22 0.51 14.28
CA THR A 52 -7.37 1.21 14.87
C THR A 52 -8.56 1.30 13.91
N GLY A 53 -8.32 1.51 12.61
CA GLY A 53 -9.36 1.64 11.60
C GLY A 53 -10.02 0.31 11.21
N LEU A 54 -9.23 -0.76 11.09
CA LEU A 54 -9.74 -2.10 10.72
C LEU A 54 -10.33 -2.87 11.90
N TYR A 55 -9.85 -2.65 13.12
CA TYR A 55 -10.39 -3.30 14.33
C TYR A 55 -11.53 -2.52 15.00
N ASN A 56 -12.03 -1.45 14.37
CA ASN A 56 -13.23 -0.79 14.86
C ASN A 56 -14.43 -1.68 14.56
N GLU A 57 -14.90 -2.45 15.56
CA GLU A 57 -15.93 -3.50 15.44
C GLU A 57 -17.19 -3.03 14.70
N ALA A 58 -17.51 -1.72 14.76
CA ALA A 58 -18.65 -1.13 14.07
C ALA A 58 -18.59 -1.20 12.53
N ASN A 59 -17.39 -1.24 11.93
CA ASN A 59 -17.21 -1.27 10.47
C ASN A 59 -16.73 -2.64 9.97
N ALA A 60 -16.39 -3.56 10.87
CA ALA A 60 -15.86 -4.88 10.51
C ALA A 60 -16.88 -5.67 9.68
N ASP A 61 -18.16 -5.65 10.05
CA ASP A 61 -19.22 -6.36 9.33
C ASP A 61 -19.42 -5.85 7.89
N GLU A 62 -19.22 -4.55 7.63
CA GLU A 62 -19.33 -3.97 6.29
C GLU A 62 -18.06 -4.21 5.45
N LEU A 63 -16.87 -4.12 6.07
CA LEU A 63 -15.59 -4.35 5.40
C LEU A 63 -15.36 -5.84 5.06
N LEU A 64 -15.97 -6.74 5.82
CA LEU A 64 -15.86 -8.19 5.63
C LEU A 64 -16.94 -8.76 4.70
N VAL A 65 -17.81 -7.93 4.12
CA VAL A 65 -18.79 -8.39 3.12
C VAL A 65 -18.04 -8.92 1.91
N GLU A 66 -18.25 -10.21 1.61
CA GLU A 66 -17.75 -10.81 0.38
C GLU A 66 -18.29 -10.07 -0.85
N SER A 67 -17.44 -9.90 -1.87
CA SER A 67 -17.94 -9.43 -3.18
C SER A 67 -18.97 -10.42 -3.75
N GLY A 68 -20.04 -9.91 -4.37
CA GLY A 68 -21.13 -10.74 -4.89
C GLY A 68 -20.69 -11.85 -5.85
N ASN A 69 -19.64 -11.61 -6.64
CA ASN A 69 -19.05 -12.62 -7.52
C ASN A 69 -18.42 -13.81 -6.75
N MET A 70 -17.80 -13.54 -5.60
CA MET A 70 -17.23 -14.59 -4.75
C MET A 70 -18.32 -15.41 -4.09
N THR A 71 -19.37 -14.75 -3.59
CA THR A 71 -20.53 -15.44 -3.01
C THR A 71 -21.22 -16.35 -4.04
N GLN A 72 -21.37 -15.88 -5.28
CA GLN A 72 -21.94 -16.69 -6.36
C GLN A 72 -21.06 -17.91 -6.69
N ARG A 73 -19.75 -17.71 -6.88
CA ARG A 73 -18.81 -18.82 -7.14
C ARG A 73 -18.79 -19.84 -6.00
N ARG A 74 -18.85 -19.39 -4.74
CA ARG A 74 -18.93 -20.27 -3.57
C ARG A 74 -20.19 -21.13 -3.61
N LYS A 75 -21.33 -20.54 -3.97
CA LYS A 75 -22.60 -21.26 -4.09
C LYS A 75 -22.57 -22.29 -5.22
N GLU A 76 -22.11 -21.91 -6.40
CA GLU A 76 -21.98 -22.81 -7.56
C GLU A 76 -21.05 -23.99 -7.26
N THR A 77 -19.92 -23.73 -6.58
CA THR A 77 -18.97 -24.79 -6.19
C THR A 77 -19.57 -25.73 -5.14
N ALA A 78 -20.34 -25.19 -4.19
CA ALA A 78 -21.01 -26.00 -3.17
C ALA A 78 -22.11 -26.90 -3.79
N GLU A 79 -22.90 -26.37 -4.71
CA GLU A 79 -23.91 -27.14 -5.45
C GLU A 79 -23.26 -28.26 -6.28
N MET A 80 -22.14 -27.96 -6.95
CA MET A 80 -21.39 -28.95 -7.71
C MET A 80 -20.81 -30.05 -6.80
N LEU A 81 -20.29 -29.68 -5.63
CA LEU A 81 -19.75 -30.63 -4.65
C LEU A 81 -20.85 -31.55 -4.10
N GLU A 82 -22.05 -31.02 -3.85
CA GLU A 82 -23.20 -31.82 -3.42
C GLU A 82 -23.61 -32.83 -4.50
N ALA A 83 -23.64 -32.41 -5.77
CA ALA A 83 -23.93 -33.30 -6.89
C ALA A 83 -22.88 -34.41 -7.04
N LEU A 84 -21.59 -34.09 -6.87
CA LEU A 84 -20.50 -35.06 -6.93
C LEU A 84 -20.57 -36.06 -5.77
N ASN A 85 -20.90 -35.63 -4.56
CA ASN A 85 -21.09 -36.52 -3.42
C ASN A 85 -22.24 -37.49 -3.65
N LYS A 86 -23.39 -37.01 -4.16
CA LYS A 86 -24.52 -37.87 -4.52
C LYS A 86 -24.13 -38.89 -5.60
N ALA A 87 -23.36 -38.48 -6.60
CA ALA A 87 -22.87 -39.39 -7.63
C ALA A 87 -21.93 -40.45 -7.05
N ASN A 88 -21.08 -40.09 -6.09
CA ASN A 88 -20.22 -41.02 -5.39
C ASN A 88 -21.01 -42.02 -4.52
N ASP A 89 -22.06 -41.56 -3.83
CA ASP A 89 -22.92 -42.44 -3.04
C ASP A 89 -23.67 -43.45 -3.94
N LEU A 90 -24.16 -43.02 -5.10
CA LEU A 90 -24.76 -43.92 -6.09
C LEU A 90 -23.75 -44.92 -6.65
N LEU A 91 -22.49 -44.52 -6.90
CA LEU A 91 -21.44 -45.44 -7.32
C LEU A 91 -21.14 -46.51 -6.26
N ILE A 92 -21.18 -46.14 -4.98
CA ILE A 92 -21.05 -47.08 -3.87
C ILE A 92 -22.24 -48.05 -3.86
N GLU A 93 -23.47 -47.56 -4.00
CA GLU A 93 -24.68 -48.38 -4.03
C GLU A 93 -24.68 -49.39 -5.20
N VAL A 94 -24.25 -48.96 -6.39
CA VAL A 94 -24.12 -49.84 -7.57
C VAL A 94 -23.04 -50.90 -7.36
N ARG A 95 -21.89 -50.53 -6.79
CA ARG A 95 -20.82 -51.49 -6.47
C ARG A 95 -21.30 -52.55 -5.48
N ASP A 96 -22.09 -52.16 -4.49
CA ASP A 96 -22.56 -53.08 -3.46
C ASP A 96 -23.74 -53.95 -3.94
N THR A 97 -24.42 -53.56 -5.04
CA THR A 97 -25.52 -54.32 -5.68
C THR A 97 -25.08 -55.29 -6.79
N GLU A 98 -23.84 -55.22 -7.27
CA GLU A 98 -23.21 -56.29 -8.06
C GLU A 98 -22.19 -57.10 -7.23
N PRO A 99 -22.64 -58.09 -6.43
CA PRO A 99 -21.77 -59.10 -5.85
C PRO A 99 -21.60 -60.25 -6.87
N TRP A 100 -20.63 -60.14 -7.78
CA TRP A 100 -20.08 -61.30 -8.47
C TRP A 100 -18.55 -61.24 -8.48
#